data_AF-A0A7K5KUX0-F1
#
_entry.id   AF-A0A7K5KUX0-F1
#
_cell.length_a   1.000
_cell.length_b   1.000
_cell.length_c   1.000
_cell.angle_alpha   90.00
_cell.angle_beta   90.00
_cell.angle_gamma   90.00
#
_symmetry.space_group_name_H-M   'P 1'
#
loop_
_entity.id
_entity.type
_entity.pdbx_description
1 polymer ?
#
loop_
_entity_poly.entity_id
_entity_poly.type
_entity_poly.pdbx_seq_one_letter_code
_entity_poly.pdbx_strand_id
1 'polypeptide(L)'
;DKTNMFTPIQRCCFNLPFKLQKLTGSRLLLSGKNKTTWSSFALRLRRDVCPLSTSLSLKPASVYTTKLQAFHTSLPVFKKKTPAEPEAESQKSLASLKDCPKPALYLSLGGLIPFVAIPLSMAIQGTYCPELAFAQVAYGAATASFLGGMRWGFALPENSPAKPDWLNLANGTVPPLLACQALLFKDSTQVAVMLVVVLGITLHLDISLLPTYPRWFKVLRVVGTMVMVLSLLATVALKAFLEVEQSDDRKIWQN
;
A
#
# COMPACT_ATOMS: atom_id res chain seq x y z
N ASP A 1 -33.20 37.01 34.50
CA ASP A 1 -32.48 37.08 33.22
C ASP A 1 -30.97 36.94 33.38
N LYS A 2 -30.43 35.77 33.03
CA LYS A 2 -28.99 35.57 32.83
C LYS A 2 -28.79 35.24 31.36
N THR A 3 -28.14 36.19 30.70
CA THR A 3 -27.87 36.26 29.27
C THR A 3 -27.01 35.11 28.76
N ASN A 4 -27.50 34.44 27.72
CA ASN A 4 -26.79 33.50 26.87
C ASN A 4 -25.58 34.17 26.23
N MET A 5 -24.39 33.59 26.37
CA MET A 5 -23.19 34.00 25.63
C MET A 5 -22.72 32.80 24.79
N PHE A 6 -23.23 32.73 23.56
CA PHE A 6 -22.75 31.80 22.54
C PHE A 6 -21.41 32.30 21.99
N THR A 7 -20.38 31.47 22.04
CA THR A 7 -19.08 31.69 21.41
C THR A 7 -19.09 31.18 19.97
N PRO A 8 -18.83 32.03 18.95
CA PRO A 8 -18.74 31.56 17.57
C PRO A 8 -17.36 30.98 17.26
N ILE A 9 -17.38 29.79 16.67
CA ILE A 9 -16.24 29.03 16.15
C ILE A 9 -15.60 29.80 14.99
N GLN A 10 -14.36 30.26 15.17
CA GLN A 10 -13.56 30.91 14.15
C GLN A 10 -13.09 29.86 13.12
N ARG A 11 -13.68 29.90 11.91
CA ARG A 11 -13.22 29.13 10.75
C ARG A 11 -11.89 29.70 10.28
N CYS A 12 -10.81 28.92 10.39
CA CYS A 12 -9.53 29.24 9.75
C CYS A 12 -9.66 29.09 8.23
N CYS A 13 -9.84 30.22 7.53
CA CYS A 13 -9.70 30.30 6.09
C CYS A 13 -8.21 30.26 5.72
N PHE A 14 -7.78 29.22 5.00
CA PHE A 14 -6.47 29.18 4.34
C PHE A 14 -6.46 30.19 3.18
N ASN A 15 -5.88 31.36 3.41
CA ASN A 15 -5.50 32.28 2.33
C ASN A 15 -4.09 31.93 1.85
N LEU A 16 -4.00 31.18 0.75
CA LEU A 16 -2.75 30.99 0.02
C LEU A 16 -2.69 32.03 -1.11
N PRO A 17 -1.74 32.99 -1.12
CA PRO A 17 -1.61 33.91 -2.25
C PRO A 17 -0.87 33.20 -3.40
N PHE A 18 -1.63 32.70 -4.36
CA PHE A 18 -1.10 32.16 -5.62
C PHE A 18 -0.60 33.33 -6.50
N LYS A 19 0.70 33.67 -6.41
CA LYS A 19 1.32 34.61 -7.34
C LYS A 19 1.62 33.92 -8.67
N LEU A 20 0.74 34.13 -9.63
CA LEU A 20 0.86 33.68 -11.01
C LEU A 20 1.86 34.57 -11.75
N GLN A 21 3.11 34.13 -11.88
CA GLN A 21 4.12 34.85 -12.66
C GLN A 21 3.91 34.54 -14.14
N LYS A 22 3.20 35.44 -14.82
CA LYS A 22 2.91 35.41 -16.25
C LYS A 22 4.19 35.75 -17.02
N LEU A 23 4.91 34.75 -17.51
CA LEU A 23 6.08 34.96 -18.37
C LEU A 23 5.66 34.85 -19.83
N THR A 24 5.47 36.01 -20.45
CA THR A 24 5.13 36.17 -21.86
C THR A 24 6.38 35.97 -22.72
N GLY A 25 6.36 34.91 -23.54
CA GLY A 25 6.78 34.93 -24.95
C GLY A 25 8.28 34.88 -25.29
N SER A 26 8.66 33.86 -26.06
CA SER A 26 9.26 34.04 -27.40
C SER A 26 9.22 32.73 -28.17
N ARG A 27 8.46 32.71 -29.28
CA ARG A 27 8.51 31.67 -30.32
C ARG A 27 9.76 31.91 -31.16
N LEU A 28 10.59 30.88 -31.32
CA LEU A 28 11.48 30.74 -32.47
C LEU A 28 11.30 29.34 -33.03
N LEU A 29 10.69 29.28 -34.22
CA LEU A 29 10.68 28.13 -35.10
C LEU A 29 12.07 27.99 -35.73
N LEU A 30 12.67 26.80 -35.73
CA LEU A 30 13.37 26.33 -36.92
C LEU A 30 13.41 24.80 -36.97
N SER A 31 13.08 24.31 -38.16
CA SER A 31 13.09 22.93 -38.63
C SER A 31 14.51 22.40 -38.80
N GLY A 32 14.72 21.09 -38.63
CA GLY A 32 15.84 20.38 -39.29
C GLY A 32 16.57 19.28 -38.51
N LYS A 33 16.12 18.04 -38.73
CA LYS A 33 16.94 16.87 -39.15
C LYS A 33 18.14 16.42 -38.29
N ASN A 34 17.92 15.28 -37.62
CA ASN A 34 18.77 14.10 -37.43
C ASN A 34 20.31 14.28 -37.38
N LYS A 35 20.92 14.03 -36.21
CA LYS A 35 21.93 12.98 -35.95
C LYS A 35 22.45 13.03 -34.51
N THR A 36 22.81 11.85 -34.02
CA THR A 36 23.48 11.45 -32.78
C THR A 36 24.55 12.39 -32.22
N THR A 37 24.62 12.54 -30.88
CA THR A 37 25.68 12.06 -29.95
C THR A 37 25.84 12.99 -28.71
N TRP A 38 26.01 12.38 -27.52
CA TRP A 38 26.69 12.85 -26.29
C TRP A 38 26.10 14.01 -25.46
N SER A 39 25.75 13.73 -24.20
CA SER A 39 26.59 14.05 -23.03
C SER A 39 25.83 14.11 -21.70
N SER A 40 26.35 13.37 -20.72
CA SER A 40 25.89 13.36 -19.34
C SER A 40 26.18 14.70 -18.65
N PHE A 41 25.15 15.33 -18.09
CA PHE A 41 25.32 16.50 -17.24
C PHE A 41 25.71 16.08 -15.82
N ALA A 42 26.97 16.35 -15.49
CA ALA A 42 27.54 16.24 -14.15
C ALA A 42 27.02 17.38 -13.26
N LEU A 43 26.32 17.03 -12.18
CA LEU A 43 26.03 17.97 -11.08
C LEU A 43 27.15 17.88 -10.04
N ARG A 44 27.90 18.98 -9.93
CA ARG A 44 28.94 19.22 -8.91
C ARG A 44 28.30 19.32 -7.53
N LEU A 45 28.62 18.40 -6.63
CA LEU A 45 28.39 18.56 -5.20
C LEU A 45 29.67 19.14 -4.56
N ARG A 46 29.56 20.35 -4.02
CA ARG A 46 30.60 21.08 -3.29
C ARG A 46 30.84 20.38 -1.95
N ARG A 47 32.03 19.82 -1.73
CA ARG A 47 32.50 19.32 -0.43
C ARG A 47 33.21 20.47 0.27
N ASP A 48 32.64 20.96 1.36
CA ASP A 48 33.39 21.75 2.34
C ASP A 48 33.80 20.80 3.49
N VAL A 49 35.12 20.73 3.69
CA VAL A 49 35.82 19.87 4.65
C VAL A 49 36.16 20.73 5.87
N CYS A 50 35.79 20.29 7.07
CA CYS A 50 36.44 20.70 8.31
C CYS A 50 36.94 19.45 9.05
N PRO A 51 38.25 19.30 9.27
CA PRO A 51 38.79 18.21 10.05
C PRO A 51 38.82 18.65 11.53
N LEU A 52 38.25 17.86 12.43
CA LEU A 52 38.62 17.94 13.83
C LEU A 52 38.90 16.54 14.36
N SER A 53 40.20 16.29 14.46
CA SER A 53 40.85 15.24 15.24
C SER A 53 40.38 15.24 16.69
N THR A 54 40.00 14.08 17.22
CA THR A 54 40.18 13.78 18.64
C THR A 54 40.54 12.30 18.78
N SER A 55 41.76 12.09 19.27
CA SER A 55 42.35 10.81 19.62
C SER A 55 41.85 10.40 21.00
N LEU A 56 41.42 9.14 21.16
CA LEU A 56 41.38 8.51 22.48
C LEU A 56 41.89 7.06 22.43
N SER A 57 43.19 6.99 22.62
CA SER A 57 44.00 6.01 23.35
C SER A 57 43.31 4.76 23.94
N LEU A 58 43.94 3.63 23.64
CA LEU A 58 43.74 2.28 24.16
C LEU A 58 43.78 2.19 25.70
N LYS A 59 42.92 1.32 26.25
CA LYS A 59 43.27 0.42 27.37
C LYS A 59 42.62 -0.97 27.19
N PRO A 60 43.38 -2.08 27.31
CA PRO A 60 42.85 -3.43 27.37
C PRO A 60 42.71 -3.91 28.82
N ALA A 61 41.56 -4.47 29.17
CA ALA A 61 41.28 -5.29 30.38
C ALA A 61 39.80 -5.73 30.29
N SER A 62 39.34 -6.90 30.73
CA SER A 62 39.94 -8.06 31.37
C SER A 62 39.05 -9.26 31.00
N VAL A 63 39.67 -10.40 30.67
CA VAL A 63 38.98 -11.66 30.42
C VAL A 63 38.32 -12.12 31.73
N TYR A 64 36.99 -12.06 31.80
CA TYR A 64 36.24 -12.81 32.81
C TYR A 64 35.81 -14.15 32.20
N THR A 65 36.31 -15.22 32.79
CA THR A 65 35.93 -16.59 32.50
C THR A 65 34.51 -16.84 33.01
N THR A 66 33.53 -16.83 32.11
CA THR A 66 32.20 -17.32 32.42
C THR A 66 32.22 -18.84 32.50
N LYS A 67 32.01 -19.35 33.72
CA LYS A 67 31.83 -20.76 34.04
C LYS A 67 30.65 -21.31 33.22
N LEU A 68 30.92 -22.18 32.25
CA LEU A 68 29.91 -22.97 31.54
C LEU A 68 29.37 -24.03 32.50
N GLN A 69 28.24 -23.74 33.13
CA GLN A 69 27.44 -24.75 33.81
C GLN A 69 26.45 -25.30 32.80
N ALA A 70 26.62 -26.58 32.46
CA ALA A 70 25.72 -27.32 31.59
C ALA A 70 24.33 -27.39 32.22
N PHE A 71 23.40 -26.60 31.69
CA PHE A 71 21.99 -26.77 32.00
C PHE A 71 21.42 -27.86 31.10
N HIS A 72 20.95 -28.90 31.76
CA HIS A 72 20.33 -30.07 31.18
C HIS A 72 19.16 -29.68 30.27
N THR A 73 19.14 -30.31 29.11
CA THR A 73 18.05 -30.39 28.16
C THR A 73 16.79 -30.95 28.82
N SER A 74 15.74 -30.13 28.89
CA SER A 74 14.37 -30.63 28.91
C SER A 74 13.56 -29.83 27.89
N LEU A 75 13.15 -30.51 26.83
CA LEU A 75 12.24 -29.98 25.82
C LEU A 75 10.89 -29.70 26.50
N PRO A 76 10.31 -28.49 26.38
CA PRO A 76 8.92 -28.30 26.75
C PRO A 76 8.08 -29.04 25.70
N VAL A 77 7.51 -30.17 26.12
CA VAL A 77 6.46 -30.89 25.41
C VAL A 77 5.39 -29.87 25.00
N PHE A 78 5.23 -29.73 23.70
CA PHE A 78 4.23 -28.93 23.03
C PHE A 78 2.85 -29.42 23.51
N LYS A 79 2.28 -28.78 24.54
CA LYS A 79 0.86 -28.93 24.84
C LYS A 79 0.10 -28.30 23.68
N LYS A 80 -0.31 -29.16 22.75
CA LYS A 80 -1.29 -28.88 21.72
C LYS A 80 -2.57 -28.37 22.41
N LYS A 81 -2.68 -27.06 22.52
CA LYS A 81 -3.93 -26.39 22.86
C LYS A 81 -4.81 -26.49 21.62
N THR A 82 -5.83 -27.33 21.68
CA THR A 82 -6.92 -27.36 20.71
C THR A 82 -7.46 -25.93 20.56
N PRO A 83 -7.40 -25.30 19.38
CA PRO A 83 -8.03 -24.00 19.17
C PRO A 83 -9.54 -24.22 19.18
N ALA A 84 -10.19 -23.82 20.27
CA ALA A 84 -11.59 -23.45 20.21
C ALA A 84 -11.68 -22.08 19.52
N GLU A 85 -12.49 -22.04 18.47
CA GLU A 85 -13.07 -20.86 17.81
C GLU A 85 -12.21 -19.94 16.92
N PRO A 86 -12.32 -20.10 15.58
CA PRO A 86 -12.27 -18.98 14.65
C PRO A 86 -13.54 -18.09 14.68
N GLU A 87 -14.66 -18.57 15.25
CA GLU A 87 -15.96 -17.88 15.17
C GLU A 87 -16.11 -16.73 16.19
N ALA A 88 -15.72 -16.92 17.45
CA ALA A 88 -15.77 -15.85 18.47
C ALA A 88 -14.84 -14.66 18.16
N GLU A 89 -13.65 -14.90 17.59
CA GLU A 89 -12.75 -13.81 17.19
C GLU A 89 -13.29 -13.03 15.98
N SER A 90 -13.89 -13.73 15.02
CA SER A 90 -14.53 -13.11 13.85
C SER A 90 -15.74 -12.26 14.24
N GLN A 91 -16.66 -12.77 15.07
CA GLN A 91 -17.82 -12.02 15.55
C GLN A 91 -17.42 -10.78 16.36
N LYS A 92 -16.41 -10.90 17.22
CA LYS A 92 -15.88 -9.76 18.00
C LYS A 92 -15.21 -8.72 17.11
N SER A 93 -14.58 -9.13 16.01
CA SER A 93 -13.97 -8.23 15.04
C SER A 93 -15.01 -7.42 14.26
N LEU A 94 -16.09 -8.06 13.79
CA LEU A 94 -17.18 -7.38 13.08
C LEU A 94 -17.98 -6.45 13.99
N ALA A 95 -18.10 -6.79 15.28
CA ALA A 95 -18.71 -5.90 16.27
C ALA A 95 -17.97 -4.55 16.39
N SER A 96 -16.64 -4.54 16.22
CA SER A 96 -15.83 -3.30 16.25
C SER A 96 -16.12 -2.36 15.08
N LEU A 97 -16.73 -2.82 13.99
CA LEU A 97 -17.12 -1.94 12.88
C LEU A 97 -18.28 -1.00 13.28
N LYS A 98 -19.04 -1.31 14.33
CA LYS A 98 -20.07 -0.40 14.86
C LYS A 98 -19.48 0.91 15.38
N ASP A 99 -18.24 0.88 15.84
CA ASP A 99 -17.50 2.06 16.32
C ASP A 99 -16.84 2.86 15.19
N CYS A 100 -16.93 2.37 13.94
CA CYS A 100 -16.35 3.05 12.79
C CYS A 100 -17.11 4.35 12.48
N PRO A 101 -16.40 5.48 12.27
CA PRO A 101 -17.04 6.69 11.77
C PRO A 101 -17.78 6.41 10.47
N LYS A 102 -19.08 6.73 10.41
CA LYS A 102 -19.93 6.47 9.24
C LYS A 102 -19.31 6.93 7.91
N PRO A 103 -18.68 8.12 7.80
CA PRO A 103 -18.04 8.54 6.56
C PRO A 103 -16.92 7.59 6.11
N ALA A 104 -16.09 7.11 7.04
CA ALA A 104 -15.00 6.18 6.73
C ALA A 104 -15.54 4.84 6.22
N LEU A 105 -16.62 4.34 6.82
CA LEU A 105 -17.31 3.13 6.37
C LEU A 105 -17.85 3.30 4.94
N TYR A 106 -18.64 4.35 4.68
CA TYR A 106 -19.24 4.56 3.36
C TYR A 106 -18.21 4.79 2.26
N LEU A 107 -17.19 5.60 2.53
CA LEU A 107 -16.11 5.85 1.56
C LEU A 107 -15.29 4.59 1.29
N SER A 108 -15.01 3.80 2.32
CA SER A 108 -14.30 2.53 2.15
C SER A 108 -15.11 1.53 1.33
N LEU A 109 -16.43 1.43 1.56
CA LEU A 109 -17.30 0.55 0.78
C LEU A 109 -17.45 1.05 -0.67
N GLY A 110 -17.62 2.36 -0.86
CA GLY A 110 -17.68 2.97 -2.19
C GLY A 110 -16.40 2.75 -3.01
N GLY A 111 -15.23 2.80 -2.35
CA GLY A 111 -13.95 2.50 -2.97
C GLY A 111 -13.80 1.06 -3.47
N LEU A 112 -14.62 0.12 -2.99
CA LEU A 112 -14.57 -1.29 -3.43
C LEU A 112 -15.43 -1.55 -4.68
N ILE A 113 -16.28 -0.61 -5.09
CA ILE A 113 -17.22 -0.80 -6.21
C ILE A 113 -16.48 -1.20 -7.50
N PRO A 114 -15.40 -0.51 -7.96
CA PRO A 114 -14.73 -0.90 -9.19
C PRO A 114 -14.08 -2.28 -9.13
N PHE A 115 -13.68 -2.74 -7.94
CA PHE A 115 -13.13 -4.08 -7.78
C PHE A 115 -14.18 -5.16 -8.03
N VAL A 116 -15.38 -5.02 -7.46
CA VAL A 116 -16.44 -6.04 -7.54
C VAL A 116 -17.23 -5.94 -8.84
N ALA A 117 -17.53 -4.72 -9.29
CA ALA A 117 -18.38 -4.49 -10.46
C ALA A 117 -17.78 -5.08 -11.74
N ILE A 118 -16.46 -5.01 -11.91
CA ILE A 118 -15.78 -5.48 -13.11
C ILE A 118 -15.90 -7.01 -13.31
N PRO A 119 -15.41 -7.88 -12.41
CA PRO A 119 -15.55 -9.33 -12.55
C PRO A 119 -17.02 -9.74 -12.59
N LEU A 120 -17.90 -9.09 -11.81
CA LEU A 120 -19.33 -9.38 -11.85
C LEU A 120 -19.93 -9.08 -13.24
N SER A 121 -19.57 -7.95 -13.85
CA SER A 121 -20.04 -7.61 -15.20
C SER A 121 -19.58 -8.60 -16.26
N MET A 122 -18.33 -9.09 -16.17
CA MET A 122 -17.80 -10.12 -17.08
C MET A 122 -18.50 -11.46 -16.88
N ALA A 123 -18.76 -11.83 -15.62
CA ALA A 123 -19.46 -13.07 -15.27
C ALA A 123 -20.91 -13.06 -15.82
N ILE A 124 -21.62 -11.93 -15.71
CA ILE A 124 -22.98 -11.78 -16.23
C ILE A 124 -22.99 -11.82 -17.77
N GLN A 125 -22.01 -11.18 -18.41
CA GLN A 125 -21.92 -11.13 -19.87
C GLN A 125 -21.36 -12.43 -20.48
N GLY A 126 -20.77 -13.31 -19.66
CA GLY A 126 -20.08 -14.50 -20.15
C GLY A 126 -18.90 -14.20 -21.08
N THR A 127 -18.36 -12.98 -21.04
CA THR A 127 -17.32 -12.51 -21.96
C THR A 127 -16.21 -11.80 -21.21
N TYR A 128 -14.97 -12.08 -21.60
CA TYR A 128 -13.79 -11.42 -21.03
C TYR A 128 -13.47 -10.14 -21.79
N CYS A 129 -13.52 -9.00 -21.11
CA CYS A 129 -13.17 -7.69 -21.68
C CYS A 129 -11.80 -7.23 -21.14
N PRO A 130 -10.72 -7.28 -21.93
CA PRO A 130 -9.37 -6.94 -21.45
C PRO A 130 -9.24 -5.48 -20.98
N GLU A 131 -10.01 -4.55 -21.55
CA GLU A 131 -10.02 -3.14 -21.17
C GLU A 131 -10.56 -2.95 -19.75
N LEU A 132 -11.63 -3.67 -19.39
CA LEU A 132 -12.18 -3.66 -18.04
C LEU A 132 -11.22 -4.34 -17.06
N ALA A 133 -10.62 -5.47 -17.42
CA ALA A 133 -9.62 -6.11 -16.58
C ALA A 133 -8.43 -5.17 -16.32
N PHE A 134 -7.97 -4.46 -17.35
CA PHE A 134 -6.93 -3.44 -17.22
C PHE A 134 -7.37 -2.29 -16.30
N ALA A 135 -8.59 -1.78 -16.45
CA ALA A 135 -9.13 -0.74 -15.58
C ALA A 135 -9.18 -1.18 -14.11
N GLN A 136 -9.54 -2.43 -13.84
CA GLN A 136 -9.56 -2.99 -12.49
C GLN A 136 -8.16 -3.05 -11.87
N VAL A 137 -7.14 -3.53 -12.60
CA VAL A 137 -5.77 -3.59 -12.08
C VAL A 137 -5.13 -2.20 -11.98
N ALA A 138 -5.44 -1.28 -12.89
CA ALA A 138 -5.00 0.11 -12.80
C ALA A 138 -5.59 0.80 -11.56
N TYR A 139 -6.87 0.57 -11.28
CA TYR A 139 -7.53 1.02 -10.05
C TYR A 139 -6.93 0.36 -8.80
N GLY A 140 -6.58 -0.92 -8.89
CA GLY A 140 -5.86 -1.65 -7.84
C GLY A 140 -4.50 -1.04 -7.52
N ALA A 141 -3.73 -0.66 -8.54
CA ALA A 141 -2.44 -0.01 -8.37
C ALA A 141 -2.57 1.41 -7.77
N ALA A 142 -3.58 2.18 -8.20
CA ALA A 142 -3.89 3.47 -7.61
C ALA A 142 -4.29 3.33 -6.12
N THR A 143 -5.09 2.32 -5.80
CA THR A 143 -5.49 2.02 -4.42
C THR A 143 -4.27 1.65 -3.56
N ALA A 144 -3.42 0.74 -4.01
CA ALA A 144 -2.19 0.38 -3.31
C ALA A 144 -1.26 1.59 -3.09
N SER A 145 -1.21 2.51 -4.07
CA SER A 145 -0.46 3.77 -3.94
C SER A 145 -1.01 4.67 -2.86
N PHE A 146 -2.34 4.83 -2.80
CA PHE A 146 -3.02 5.54 -1.73
C PHE A 146 -2.78 4.89 -0.36
N LEU A 147 -2.74 3.55 -0.28
CA LEU A 147 -2.42 2.83 0.97
C LEU A 147 -1.03 3.18 1.50
N GLY A 148 -0.03 3.23 0.63
CA GLY A 148 1.32 3.66 1.01
C GLY A 148 1.38 5.12 1.49
N GLY A 149 0.67 6.01 0.79
CA GLY A 149 0.57 7.43 1.18
C GLY A 149 -0.09 7.65 2.55
N MET A 150 -1.08 6.83 2.92
CA MET A 150 -1.68 6.89 4.26
C MET A 150 -0.66 6.65 5.38
N ARG A 151 0.35 5.81 5.15
CA ARG A 151 1.38 5.53 6.15
C ARG A 151 2.26 6.75 6.43
N TRP A 152 2.59 7.51 5.38
CA TRP A 152 3.26 8.81 5.53
C TRP A 152 2.39 9.77 6.34
N GLY A 153 1.09 9.85 6.01
CA GLY A 153 0.13 10.66 6.77
C GLY A 153 0.01 10.27 8.26
N PHE A 154 0.16 8.99 8.59
CA PHE A 154 0.17 8.52 9.97
C PHE A 154 1.47 8.81 10.70
N ALA A 155 2.63 8.77 10.03
CA ALA A 155 3.95 8.91 10.68
C ALA A 155 4.41 10.36 10.90
N LEU A 156 3.84 11.34 10.18
CA LEU A 156 4.27 12.74 10.23
C LEU A 156 3.83 13.55 11.46
N PRO A 157 2.65 13.34 12.07
CA PRO A 157 2.24 14.11 13.26
C PRO A 157 3.23 13.93 14.42
N GLU A 158 3.54 15.02 15.15
CA GLU A 158 4.53 15.03 16.24
C GLU A 158 4.24 14.00 17.34
N ASN A 159 2.96 13.77 17.62
CA ASN A 159 2.48 12.83 18.63
C ASN A 159 2.14 11.44 18.05
N SER A 160 2.61 11.14 16.83
CA SER A 160 2.33 9.84 16.23
C SER A 160 3.05 8.71 16.96
N PRO A 161 2.38 7.56 17.18
CA PRO A 161 3.03 6.34 17.65
C PRO A 161 4.09 5.81 16.68
N ALA A 162 3.98 6.12 15.39
CA ALA A 162 4.98 5.77 14.38
C ALA A 162 5.84 7.00 14.07
N LYS A 163 7.16 6.86 14.21
CA LYS A 163 8.09 7.94 13.90
C LYS A 163 8.38 7.99 12.40
N PRO A 164 8.71 9.17 11.84
CA PRO A 164 9.12 9.31 10.45
C PRO A 164 10.58 8.85 10.25
N ASP A 165 10.85 7.60 10.61
CA ASP A 165 12.14 6.94 10.39
C ASP A 165 12.19 6.28 9.00
N TRP A 166 13.41 5.93 8.57
CA TRP A 166 13.64 5.32 7.26
C TRP A 166 12.78 4.07 7.03
N LEU A 167 12.59 3.24 8.05
CA LEU A 167 11.82 2.02 7.94
C LEU A 167 10.33 2.31 7.70
N ASN A 168 9.71 3.22 8.46
CA ASN A 168 8.29 3.53 8.28
C ASN A 168 8.02 4.23 6.95
N LEU A 169 8.90 5.16 6.54
CA LEU A 169 8.76 5.88 5.28
C LEU A 169 8.99 4.96 4.08
N ALA A 170 10.03 4.11 4.12
CA ALA A 170 10.28 3.13 3.07
C ALA A 170 9.11 2.13 2.94
N ASN A 171 8.57 1.66 4.06
CA ASN A 171 7.39 0.78 4.07
C ASN A 171 6.12 1.46 3.51
N GLY A 172 6.06 2.80 3.51
CA GLY A 172 5.01 3.56 2.85
C GLY A 172 5.25 3.78 1.35
N THR A 173 6.49 3.73 0.88
CA THR A 173 6.87 4.05 -0.51
C THR A 173 7.10 2.81 -1.38
N VAL A 174 7.63 1.72 -0.82
CA VAL A 174 7.95 0.50 -1.58
C VAL A 174 6.71 -0.16 -2.19
N PRO A 175 5.59 -0.37 -1.45
CA PRO A 175 4.42 -1.01 -2.04
C PRO A 175 3.80 -0.22 -3.22
N PRO A 176 3.62 1.12 -3.15
CA PRO A 176 3.21 1.93 -4.31
C PRO A 176 4.12 1.78 -5.52
N LEU A 177 5.44 1.74 -5.34
CA LEU A 177 6.39 1.57 -6.44
C LEU A 177 6.23 0.19 -7.10
N LEU A 178 6.07 -0.86 -6.31
CA LEU A 178 5.81 -2.21 -6.82
C LEU A 178 4.47 -2.29 -7.56
N ALA A 179 3.43 -1.63 -7.05
CA ALA A 179 2.12 -1.54 -7.71
C ALA A 179 2.20 -0.81 -9.05
N CYS A 180 2.92 0.31 -9.11
CA CYS A 180 3.14 1.05 -10.35
C CYS A 180 3.98 0.24 -11.36
N GLN A 181 5.03 -0.44 -10.88
CA GLN A 181 5.87 -1.31 -11.69
C GLN A 181 5.07 -2.48 -12.29
N ALA A 182 4.09 -3.01 -11.55
CA ALA A 182 3.22 -4.07 -12.04
C ALA A 182 2.42 -3.64 -13.29
N LEU A 183 2.09 -2.36 -13.46
CA LEU A 183 1.37 -1.88 -14.65
C LEU A 183 2.19 -1.93 -15.94
N LEU A 184 3.50 -2.18 -15.87
CA LEU A 184 4.34 -2.34 -17.06
C LEU A 184 4.20 -3.72 -17.71
N PHE A 185 3.58 -4.69 -17.03
CA PHE A 185 3.29 -5.98 -17.65
C PHE A 185 2.12 -5.86 -18.63
N LYS A 186 2.27 -6.52 -19.79
CA LYS A 186 1.25 -6.51 -20.84
C LYS A 186 0.03 -7.38 -20.50
N ASP A 187 0.24 -8.42 -19.69
CA ASP A 187 -0.83 -9.34 -19.30
C ASP A 187 -1.44 -8.92 -17.97
N SER A 188 -2.74 -8.61 -17.99
CA SER A 188 -3.53 -8.24 -16.81
C SER A 188 -3.49 -9.29 -15.70
N THR A 189 -3.27 -10.57 -16.02
CA THR A 189 -3.16 -11.63 -15.01
C THR A 189 -1.91 -11.47 -14.14
N GLN A 190 -0.78 -11.16 -14.77
CA GLN A 190 0.49 -10.93 -14.07
C GLN A 190 0.38 -9.70 -13.17
N VAL A 191 -0.24 -8.63 -13.67
CA VAL A 191 -0.52 -7.43 -12.88
C VAL A 191 -1.40 -7.77 -11.66
N ALA A 192 -2.49 -8.52 -11.86
CA ALA A 192 -3.42 -8.89 -10.79
C ALA A 192 -2.73 -9.72 -9.70
N VAL A 193 -1.92 -10.72 -10.07
CA VAL A 193 -1.16 -11.54 -9.11
C VAL A 193 -0.16 -10.69 -8.32
N MET A 194 0.59 -9.81 -8.99
CA MET A 194 1.50 -8.90 -8.30
C MET A 194 0.76 -7.96 -7.34
N LEU A 195 -0.41 -7.43 -7.74
CA LEU A 195 -1.23 -6.59 -6.87
C LEU A 195 -1.75 -7.35 -5.66
N VAL A 196 -2.15 -8.61 -5.79
CA VAL A 196 -2.54 -9.45 -4.65
C VAL A 196 -1.38 -9.56 -3.65
N VAL A 197 -0.16 -9.79 -4.12
CA VAL A 197 1.04 -9.83 -3.27
C VAL A 197 1.30 -8.48 -2.61
N VAL A 198 1.28 -7.38 -3.37
CA VAL A 198 1.53 -6.02 -2.85
C VAL A 198 0.46 -5.60 -1.83
N LEU A 199 -0.81 -5.90 -2.08
CA LEU A 199 -1.91 -5.64 -1.15
C LEU A 199 -1.75 -6.47 0.13
N GLY A 200 -1.34 -7.73 0.02
CA GLY A 200 -1.05 -8.60 1.16
C GLY A 200 0.10 -8.08 2.01
N ILE A 201 1.21 -7.67 1.39
CA ILE A 201 2.34 -7.03 2.08
C ILE A 201 1.87 -5.75 2.80
N THR A 202 1.13 -4.90 2.11
CA THR A 202 0.62 -3.64 2.67
C THR A 202 -0.30 -3.89 3.87
N LEU A 203 -1.21 -4.87 3.78
CA LEU A 203 -2.06 -5.28 4.89
C LEU A 203 -1.25 -5.78 6.08
N HIS A 204 -0.24 -6.62 5.82
CA HIS A 204 0.64 -7.13 6.87
C HIS A 204 1.38 -5.98 7.59
N LEU A 205 1.89 -5.01 6.84
CA LEU A 205 2.57 -3.84 7.38
C LEU A 205 1.63 -2.95 8.22
N ASP A 206 0.35 -2.83 7.83
CA ASP A 206 -0.66 -2.07 8.56
C ASP A 206 -1.08 -2.77 9.87
N ILE A 207 -1.15 -4.10 9.89
CA ILE A 207 -1.56 -4.86 11.09
C ILE A 207 -0.39 -5.04 12.07
N SER A 208 0.78 -5.43 11.56
CA SER A 208 1.92 -5.87 12.38
C SER A 208 2.74 -4.71 12.93
N LEU A 209 3.03 -3.69 12.12
CA LEU A 209 3.95 -2.61 12.52
C LEU A 209 3.24 -1.47 13.24
N LEU A 210 1.91 -1.43 13.20
CA LEU A 210 1.09 -0.36 13.77
C LEU A 210 0.07 -0.93 14.75
N PRO A 211 0.51 -1.45 15.91
CA PRO A 211 -0.39 -1.96 16.94
C PRO A 211 -1.40 -0.89 17.41
N THR A 212 -1.05 0.40 17.25
CA THR A 212 -1.80 1.55 17.74
C THR A 212 -2.96 2.00 16.85
N TYR A 213 -3.19 1.39 15.67
CA TYR A 213 -4.39 1.71 14.91
C TYR A 213 -5.66 1.34 15.68
N PRO A 214 -6.73 2.15 15.60
CA PRO A 214 -8.03 1.79 16.14
C PRO A 214 -8.49 0.43 15.58
N ARG A 215 -9.10 -0.39 16.43
CA ARG A 215 -9.53 -1.75 16.04
C ARG A 215 -10.45 -1.74 14.82
N TRP A 216 -11.40 -0.79 14.76
CA TRP A 216 -12.31 -0.63 13.62
C TRP A 216 -11.56 -0.43 12.29
N PHE A 217 -10.44 0.30 12.30
CA PHE A 217 -9.65 0.56 11.10
C PHE A 217 -8.94 -0.70 10.62
N LYS A 218 -8.36 -1.47 11.54
CA LYS A 218 -7.72 -2.76 11.20
C LYS A 218 -8.71 -3.74 10.59
N VAL A 219 -9.91 -3.84 11.16
CA VAL A 219 -10.97 -4.71 10.63
C VAL A 219 -11.40 -4.23 9.24
N LEU A 220 -11.62 -2.92 9.06
CA LEU A 220 -11.97 -2.35 7.76
C LEU A 220 -10.90 -2.63 6.70
N ARG A 221 -9.61 -2.54 7.07
CA ARG A 221 -8.48 -2.89 6.21
C ARG A 221 -8.48 -4.35 5.80
N VAL A 222 -8.65 -5.26 6.75
CA VAL A 222 -8.72 -6.71 6.46
C VAL A 222 -9.88 -7.01 5.53
N VAL A 223 -11.10 -6.57 5.86
CA VAL A 223 -12.28 -6.84 5.03
C VAL A 223 -12.13 -6.25 3.63
N GLY A 224 -11.70 -4.99 3.54
CA GLY A 224 -11.51 -4.33 2.24
C GLY A 224 -10.47 -5.04 1.38
N THR A 225 -9.32 -5.40 1.95
CA THR A 225 -8.26 -6.12 1.21
C THR A 225 -8.69 -7.52 0.78
N MET A 226 -9.45 -8.25 1.60
CA MET A 226 -10.02 -9.53 1.20
C MET A 226 -10.96 -9.39 0.00
N VAL A 227 -11.86 -8.38 0.01
CA VAL A 227 -12.75 -8.11 -1.13
C VAL A 227 -11.95 -7.76 -2.39
N MET A 228 -10.92 -6.91 -2.27
CA MET A 228 -10.05 -6.55 -3.40
C MET A 228 -9.33 -7.77 -3.98
N VAL A 229 -8.73 -8.60 -3.14
CA VAL A 229 -8.00 -9.81 -3.55
C VAL A 229 -8.94 -10.82 -4.20
N LEU A 230 -10.09 -11.12 -3.58
CA LEU A 230 -11.06 -12.06 -4.13
C LEU A 230 -11.59 -11.58 -5.50
N SER A 231 -11.80 -10.27 -5.65
CA SER A 231 -12.26 -9.70 -6.92
C SER A 231 -11.19 -9.79 -8.03
N LEU A 232 -9.92 -9.56 -7.69
CA LEU A 232 -8.81 -9.72 -8.65
C LEU A 232 -8.65 -11.19 -9.06
N LEU A 233 -8.74 -12.12 -8.10
CA LEU A 233 -8.70 -13.55 -8.36
C LEU A 233 -9.88 -14.01 -9.21
N ALA A 234 -11.08 -13.48 -8.98
CA ALA A 234 -12.26 -13.76 -9.79
C ALA A 234 -12.03 -13.35 -11.26
N THR A 235 -11.43 -12.19 -11.51
CA THR A 235 -11.10 -11.75 -12.88
C THR A 235 -10.08 -12.67 -13.56
N VAL A 236 -9.05 -13.12 -12.82
CA VAL A 236 -8.08 -14.08 -13.34
C VAL A 236 -8.74 -15.42 -13.65
N ALA A 237 -9.60 -15.90 -12.74
CA ALA A 237 -10.35 -17.14 -12.94
C ALA A 237 -11.29 -17.07 -14.13
N LEU A 238 -12.04 -15.98 -14.29
CA LEU A 238 -12.93 -15.77 -15.44
C LEU A 238 -12.17 -15.78 -16.77
N LYS A 239 -10.99 -15.15 -16.84
CA LYS A 239 -10.11 -15.23 -18.02
C LYS A 239 -9.78 -16.68 -18.34
N ALA A 240 -9.33 -17.44 -17.34
CA ALA A 240 -8.93 -18.83 -17.51
C ALA A 240 -10.10 -19.73 -17.96
N PHE A 241 -11.28 -19.59 -17.36
CA PHE A 241 -12.46 -20.38 -17.76
C PHE A 241 -12.89 -20.09 -19.20
N LEU A 242 -12.92 -18.82 -19.60
CA LEU A 242 -13.34 -18.43 -20.95
C LEU A 242 -12.32 -18.83 -22.03
N GLU A 243 -11.02 -18.81 -21.70
CA GLU A 243 -9.97 -19.34 -22.59
C GLU A 243 -10.08 -20.85 -22.79
N VAL A 244 -10.49 -21.60 -21.75
CA VAL A 244 -10.72 -23.05 -21.82
C VAL A 244 -11.90 -23.38 -22.72
N GLU A 245 -13.05 -22.75 -22.52
CA GLU A 245 -14.25 -22.93 -23.36
C GLU A 245 -13.95 -22.68 -24.84
N GLN A 246 -13.27 -21.56 -25.15
CA GLN A 246 -12.93 -21.22 -26.54
C GLN A 246 -11.93 -22.22 -27.17
N SER A 247 -11.08 -22.85 -26.34
CA SER A 247 -10.16 -23.89 -26.78
C SER A 247 -10.88 -25.18 -27.11
N ASP A 248 -11.89 -25.55 -26.32
CA ASP A 248 -12.66 -26.78 -26.51
C ASP A 248 -13.56 -26.70 -27.74
N ASP A 249 -14.26 -25.58 -27.92
CA ASP A 249 -15.04 -25.28 -29.12
C ASP A 249 -14.18 -25.41 -30.39
N ARG A 250 -12.97 -24.85 -30.39
CA ARG A 250 -12.05 -24.94 -31.54
C ARG A 250 -11.65 -26.37 -31.88
N LYS A 251 -11.54 -27.27 -30.90
CA LYS A 251 -11.20 -28.69 -31.14
C LYS A 251 -12.36 -29.45 -31.76
N ILE A 252 -13.59 -29.15 -31.34
CA ILE A 252 -14.80 -29.78 -31.90
C ILE A 252 -14.93 -29.50 -33.39
N TRP A 253 -14.64 -28.29 -33.86
CA TRP A 253 -14.70 -27.94 -35.28
C TRP A 253 -13.58 -28.53 -36.14
N GLN A 254 -12.50 -29.04 -35.52
CA GLN A 254 -11.34 -29.59 -36.23
C GLN A 254 -11.37 -31.12 -36.39
N ASN A 255 -12.35 -31.80 -35.79
CA ASN A 255 -12.43 -33.26 -35.69
C ASN A 255 -13.69 -33.80 -36.37
#